data_AF-A0A369VUC2-F1
#
_entry.id   AF-A0A369VUC2-F1
#
_cell.length_a   1.000
_cell.length_b   1.000
_cell.length_c   1.000
_cell.angle_alpha   90.00
_cell.angle_beta   90.00
_cell.angle_gamma   90.00
#
_symmetry.space_group_name_H-M   'P 1'
#
loop_
_entity.id
_entity.type
_entity.pdbx_description
1 polymer ?
#
loop_
_entity_poly.entity_id
_entity_poly.type
_entity_poly.pdbx_seq_one_letter_code
_entity_poly.pdbx_strand_id
1 'polypeptide(L)'
;MDANATPFEALQASVMRVGSQSAFARLCGVSQTAVWKWLQSGKRLPAEHVLIVEREAGVSRHLLRPDIYPAEHASNSPPIDDHPGSVDSGVPTVACDRDAILPRRARA
;
A
#
# COMPACT_ATOMS: atom_id res chain seq x y z
N MET A 1 -13.11 1.36 -17.62
CA MET A 1 -12.43 2.65 -17.44
C MET A 1 -11.34 2.44 -16.40
N ASP A 2 -10.04 2.27 -16.67
CA ASP A 2 -9.24 2.26 -17.90
C ASP A 2 -8.01 1.40 -17.57
N ALA A 3 -7.83 0.27 -18.25
CA ALA A 3 -6.74 -0.67 -17.96
C ALA A 3 -5.36 -0.19 -18.49
N ASN A 4 -5.30 1.02 -19.06
CA ASN A 4 -4.10 1.58 -19.69
C ASN A 4 -4.04 3.12 -19.57
N ALA A 5 -4.41 3.67 -18.41
CA ALA A 5 -4.31 5.11 -18.14
C ALA A 5 -2.88 5.51 -17.74
N THR A 6 -2.44 6.70 -18.16
CA THR A 6 -1.15 7.24 -17.73
C THR A 6 -1.16 7.51 -16.21
N PRO A 7 -0.01 7.51 -15.51
CA PRO A 7 0.04 7.80 -14.08
C PRO A 7 -0.53 9.17 -13.70
N PHE A 8 -0.48 10.13 -14.63
CA PHE A 8 -1.08 11.44 -14.46
C PHE A 8 -2.62 11.36 -14.48
N GLU A 9 -3.19 10.66 -15.47
CA GLU A 9 -4.64 10.46 -15.55
C GLU A 9 -5.16 9.66 -14.35
N ALA A 10 -4.40 8.67 -13.88
CA ALA A 10 -4.74 7.92 -12.67
C ALA A 10 -4.79 8.81 -11.42
N LEU A 11 -3.83 9.73 -11.28
CA LEU A 11 -3.82 10.71 -10.20
C LEU A 11 -5.00 11.69 -10.33
N GLN A 12 -5.27 12.20 -11.52
CA GLN A 12 -6.39 13.10 -11.77
C GLN A 12 -7.73 12.43 -11.48
N ALA A 13 -7.93 11.20 -11.94
CA ALA A 13 -9.11 10.40 -11.66
C ALA A 13 -9.29 10.15 -10.16
N SER A 14 -8.20 9.91 -9.43
CA SER A 14 -8.23 9.77 -7.97
C SER A 14 -8.72 11.05 -7.29
N VAL A 15 -8.23 12.21 -7.71
CA VAL A 15 -8.67 13.52 -7.20
C VAL A 15 -10.15 13.76 -7.54
N MET A 16 -10.59 13.41 -8.74
CA MET A 16 -11.99 13.55 -9.16
C MET A 16 -12.93 12.64 -8.35
N ARG A 17 -12.53 11.40 -8.05
CA ARG A 17 -13.33 10.50 -7.21
C ARG A 17 -13.46 10.98 -5.77
N VAL A 18 -12.42 11.59 -5.22
CA VAL A 18 -12.46 12.24 -3.91
C VAL A 18 -13.24 13.58 -3.97
N GLY A 19 -13.36 14.17 -5.16
CA GLY A 19 -14.18 15.34 -5.47
C GLY A 19 -13.40 16.65 -5.55
N SER A 20 -12.31 16.83 -4.79
CA SER A 20 -11.49 18.04 -4.87
C SER A 20 -10.03 17.82 -4.46
N GLN A 21 -9.14 18.67 -4.94
CA GLN A 21 -7.73 18.67 -4.54
C GLN A 21 -7.55 18.89 -3.03
N SER A 22 -8.37 19.75 -2.42
CA SER A 22 -8.33 20.00 -0.97
C SER A 22 -8.81 18.80 -0.15
N ALA A 23 -9.85 18.09 -0.62
CA ALA A 23 -10.30 16.86 0.03
C ALA A 23 -9.25 15.75 -0.09
N PHE A 24 -8.66 15.59 -1.28
CA PHE A 24 -7.58 14.64 -1.52
C PHE A 24 -6.33 14.95 -0.67
N ALA A 25 -5.99 16.23 -0.51
CA ALA A 25 -4.89 16.67 0.33
C ALA A 25 -5.10 16.28 1.81
N ARG A 26 -6.31 16.52 2.35
CA ARG A 26 -6.68 16.13 3.71
C ARG A 26 -6.59 14.61 3.92
N LEU A 27 -7.02 13.85 2.93
CA LEU A 27 -7.00 12.39 2.94
C LEU A 27 -5.56 11.86 2.97
N CYS A 28 -4.66 12.44 2.18
CA CYS A 28 -3.25 12.08 2.17
C CYS A 28 -2.44 12.72 3.32
N GLY A 29 -3.05 13.61 4.12
CA GLY A 29 -2.34 14.34 5.17
C GLY A 29 -1.34 15.38 4.66
N VAL A 30 -1.51 15.88 3.43
CA VAL A 30 -0.60 16.83 2.78
C VAL A 30 -1.28 18.18 2.52
N SER A 31 -0.51 19.18 2.09
CA SER A 31 -1.06 20.46 1.65
C SER A 31 -1.67 20.37 0.26
N GLN A 32 -2.71 21.16 -0.01
CA GLN A 32 -3.32 21.26 -1.35
C GLN A 32 -2.30 21.70 -2.41
N THR A 33 -1.34 22.55 -2.04
CA THR A 33 -0.24 22.96 -2.92
C THR A 33 0.68 21.79 -3.29
N ALA A 34 0.89 20.81 -2.41
CA ALA A 34 1.65 19.61 -2.74
C ALA A 34 0.92 18.79 -3.82
N VAL A 35 -0.41 18.61 -3.67
CA VAL A 35 -1.24 17.94 -4.67
C VAL A 35 -1.19 18.67 -6.02
N TRP A 36 -1.31 20.00 -6.01
CA TRP A 36 -1.18 20.80 -7.22
C TRP A 36 0.19 20.64 -7.88
N LYS A 37 1.28 20.62 -7.11
CA LYS A 37 2.64 20.39 -7.65
C LYS A 37 2.76 19.00 -8.29
N TRP A 38 2.14 17.96 -7.72
CA TRP A 38 2.16 16.62 -8.33
C TRP A 38 1.44 16.62 -9.68
N LEU A 39 0.29 17.28 -9.76
CA LEU A 39 -0.44 17.45 -11.01
C LEU A 39 0.33 18.29 -12.03
N GLN A 40 0.84 19.46 -11.64
CA GLN A 40 1.47 20.42 -12.53
C GLN A 40 2.84 19.97 -13.04
N SER A 41 3.68 19.42 -12.16
CA SER A 41 5.03 18.99 -12.52
C SER A 41 5.06 17.60 -13.18
N GLY A 42 3.91 16.93 -13.32
CA GLY A 42 3.84 15.52 -13.73
C GLY A 42 4.59 14.59 -12.78
N LYS A 43 4.89 15.08 -11.55
CA LYS A 43 5.67 14.35 -10.56
C LYS A 43 4.80 13.23 -10.01
N ARG A 44 5.33 12.02 -10.05
CA ARG A 44 4.66 10.80 -9.59
C ARG A 44 4.23 10.94 -8.11
N LEU A 45 3.10 10.33 -7.77
CA LEU A 45 2.61 10.24 -6.40
C LEU A 45 3.66 9.51 -5.53
N PRO A 46 4.02 10.05 -4.34
CA PRO A 46 4.85 9.34 -3.37
C PRO A 46 4.26 7.97 -3.01
N ALA A 47 5.11 6.96 -2.86
CA ALA A 47 4.68 5.57 -2.64
C ALA A 47 3.88 5.40 -1.35
N GLU A 48 4.19 6.22 -0.32
CA GLU A 48 3.49 6.25 0.97
C GLU A 48 1.99 6.58 0.84
N HIS A 49 1.60 7.39 -0.14
CA HIS A 49 0.20 7.79 -0.33
C HIS A 49 -0.56 6.85 -1.27
N VAL A 50 0.13 5.99 -2.04
CA VAL A 50 -0.50 5.11 -3.03
C VAL A 50 -1.53 4.18 -2.37
N LEU A 51 -1.20 3.59 -1.23
CA LEU A 51 -2.09 2.67 -0.53
C LEU A 51 -3.31 3.38 0.08
N ILE A 52 -3.11 4.62 0.55
CA ILE A 52 -4.20 5.45 1.09
C ILE A 52 -5.16 5.81 -0.05
N VAL A 53 -4.62 6.27 -1.18
CA VAL A 53 -5.40 6.63 -2.36
C VAL A 53 -6.13 5.42 -2.94
N GLU A 54 -5.52 4.24 -2.99
CA GLU A 54 -6.17 3.02 -3.44
C GLU A 54 -7.39 2.67 -2.58
N ARG A 55 -7.26 2.76 -1.24
CA ARG A 55 -8.36 2.49 -0.31
C ARG A 55 -9.51 3.47 -0.47
N GLU A 56 -9.20 4.75 -0.59
CA GLU A 56 -10.21 5.80 -0.51
C GLU A 56 -10.79 6.20 -1.87
N ALA A 57 -9.95 6.26 -2.91
CA ALA A 57 -10.37 6.57 -4.27
C ALA A 57 -10.71 5.30 -5.09
N GLY A 58 -10.30 4.11 -4.66
CA GLY A 58 -10.56 2.86 -5.39
C GLY A 58 -9.84 2.79 -6.74
N VAL A 59 -8.68 3.45 -6.87
CA VAL A 59 -7.84 3.43 -8.07
C VAL A 59 -6.67 2.48 -7.85
N SER A 60 -6.45 1.56 -8.80
CA SER A 60 -5.39 0.55 -8.70
C SER A 60 -4.00 1.19 -8.55
N ARG A 61 -3.23 0.70 -7.58
CA ARG A 61 -1.84 1.13 -7.33
C ARG A 61 -0.93 1.04 -8.57
N HIS A 62 -1.17 0.05 -9.43
CA HIS A 62 -0.42 -0.17 -10.68
C HIS A 62 -0.59 0.98 -11.69
N LEU A 63 -1.74 1.66 -11.67
CA LEU A 63 -1.98 2.84 -12.53
C LEU A 63 -1.27 4.08 -11.98
N LEU A 64 -1.24 4.24 -10.65
CA LEU A 64 -0.57 5.38 -9.99
C LEU A 64 0.95 5.29 -10.07
N ARG A 65 1.51 4.08 -9.91
CA ARG A 65 2.95 3.81 -9.85
C ARG A 65 3.30 2.47 -10.52
N PRO A 66 3.27 2.39 -11.86
CA PRO A 66 3.66 1.17 -12.58
C PRO A 66 5.13 0.77 -12.32
N ASP A 67 6.00 1.72 -11.93
CA ASP A 67 7.42 1.46 -11.64
C ASP A 67 7.65 0.62 -10.37
N ILE A 68 6.74 0.71 -9.39
CA ILE A 68 6.84 -0.04 -8.11
C ILE A 68 5.82 -1.17 -8.07
N TYR A 69 4.67 -0.99 -8.73
CA TYR A 69 3.63 -1.98 -8.83
C TYR A 69 3.36 -2.28 -10.31
N PRO A 70 4.15 -3.15 -10.96
CA PRO A 70 3.77 -3.78 -12.24
C PRO A 70 2.52 -4.66 -12.14
N ALA A 71 1.66 -4.63 -13.16
CA ALA A 71 0.38 -5.38 -13.14
C ALA A 71 0.55 -6.91 -13.10
N GLU A 72 1.72 -7.44 -13.43
CA GLU A 72 2.03 -8.89 -13.46
C GLU A 72 2.05 -9.55 -12.07
N HIS A 73 2.10 -8.79 -10.97
CA HIS A 73 2.26 -9.38 -9.63
C HIS A 73 0.98 -9.95 -9.01
N ALA A 74 -0.17 -9.88 -9.69
CA ALA A 74 -1.42 -10.39 -9.15
C ALA A 74 -1.56 -11.92 -9.24
N SER A 75 -0.75 -12.62 -10.06
CA SER A 75 -1.01 -14.05 -10.31
C SER A 75 0.15 -14.82 -10.95
N ASN A 76 1.39 -14.61 -10.51
CA ASN A 76 2.47 -15.56 -10.77
C ASN A 76 3.01 -16.10 -9.44
N SER A 77 2.13 -16.69 -8.64
CA SER A 77 2.62 -17.86 -7.90
C SER A 77 3.03 -18.85 -8.99
N PRO A 78 4.26 -19.41 -8.98
CA PRO A 78 4.48 -20.64 -9.73
C PRO A 78 3.36 -21.61 -9.33
N PRO A 79 2.91 -22.51 -10.22
CA PRO A 79 2.08 -23.62 -9.76
C PRO A 79 2.82 -24.20 -8.56
N ILE A 80 2.22 -24.10 -7.38
CA ILE A 80 2.61 -24.92 -6.26
C ILE A 80 2.46 -26.33 -6.81
N ASP A 81 3.56 -26.92 -7.26
CA ASP A 81 3.61 -28.34 -7.50
C ASP A 81 3.31 -28.97 -6.15
N ASP A 82 2.06 -29.37 -6.00
CA ASP A 82 1.57 -30.22 -4.95
C ASP A 82 2.29 -31.56 -5.13
N HIS A 83 3.55 -31.63 -4.72
CA HIS A 83 4.22 -32.88 -4.42
C HIS A 83 3.77 -33.26 -3.01
N PRO A 84 2.84 -34.22 -2.84
CA PRO A 84 2.62 -34.86 -1.56
C PRO A 84 3.84 -35.75 -1.30
N GLY A 85 4.91 -35.15 -0.79
CA GLY A 85 6.21 -35.79 -0.66
C GLY A 85 6.92 -35.41 0.63
N SER A 86 6.56 -36.11 1.70
CA SER A 86 7.34 -36.27 2.93
C SER A 86 7.21 -35.18 3.99
N VAL A 87 6.28 -35.43 4.91
CA VAL A 87 6.43 -35.05 6.32
C VAL A 87 7.72 -35.70 6.88
N ASP A 88 8.73 -34.91 7.21
CA ASP A 88 9.71 -35.32 8.23
C ASP A 88 9.32 -34.61 9.53
N SER A 89 8.78 -35.40 10.44
CA SER A 89 8.39 -34.95 11.77
C SER A 89 9.64 -34.65 12.59
N GLY A 90 9.95 -33.38 12.79
CA GLY A 90 11.17 -33.03 13.52
C GLY A 90 11.28 -31.61 14.06
N VAL A 91 10.18 -30.88 14.28
CA VAL A 91 10.27 -29.57 14.94
C VAL A 91 10.06 -29.72 16.45
N PRO A 92 11.09 -29.55 17.31
CA PRO A 92 10.87 -29.39 18.73
C PRO A 92 10.16 -28.05 18.97
N THR A 93 8.99 -28.10 19.58
CA THR A 93 8.28 -26.93 20.10
C THR A 93 9.17 -26.21 21.12
N VAL A 94 9.75 -25.07 20.72
CA VAL A 94 10.34 -24.13 21.68
C VAL A 94 9.21 -23.56 22.52
N ALA A 95 9.21 -23.93 23.80
CA ALA A 95 8.45 -23.23 24.83
C ALA A 95 9.17 -21.91 25.13
N CYS A 96 8.60 -20.79 24.69
CA CYS A 96 8.99 -19.49 25.22
C CYS A 96 8.42 -19.34 26.63
N ASP A 97 9.02 -20.03 27.60
CA ASP A 97 8.91 -19.62 29.00
C ASP A 97 9.88 -18.46 29.22
N ARG A 98 9.34 -17.25 29.32
CA ARG A 98 10.00 -16.19 30.08
C ARG A 98 8.97 -15.46 30.91
N ASP A 99 8.87 -15.98 32.12
CA ASP A 99 8.28 -15.44 33.34
C ASP A 99 8.22 -13.91 33.44
N ALA A 100 7.14 -13.44 34.05
CA ALA A 100 6.80 -12.05 34.25
C ALA A 100 7.82 -11.31 35.12
N ILE A 101 8.27 -10.13 34.68
CA ILE A 101 8.94 -9.16 35.54
C ILE A 101 8.16 -7.84 35.49
N LEU A 102 7.15 -7.72 36.36
CA LEU A 102 6.67 -6.44 36.93
C LEU A 102 7.66 -6.00 38.04
N PRO A 103 7.76 -4.72 38.48
CA PRO A 103 6.64 -3.79 38.66
C PRO A 103 6.87 -2.27 38.44
N ARG A 104 5.73 -1.57 38.46
CA ARG A 104 5.43 -0.15 38.79
C ARG A 104 6.58 0.75 39.26
N ARG A 105 6.64 1.96 38.68
CA ARG A 105 7.07 3.17 39.39
C ARG A 105 5.98 4.24 39.31
N ALA A 106 5.42 4.55 40.47
CA ALA A 106 4.70 5.78 40.75
C ALA A 106 5.64 6.98 40.63
N ARG A 107 5.10 8.13 40.22
CA ARG A 107 5.79 9.42 40.33
C ARG A 107 4.86 10.37 41.09
N ALA A 108 5.31 10.79 42.25
CA ALA A 108 4.77 11.91 43.02
C ALA A 108 5.20 13.23 42.37
#